data_AF-A0A7C3GUN9-F1
#
_entry.id   AF-A0A7C3GUN9-F1
#
_cell.length_a   1.000
_cell.length_b   1.000
_cell.length_c   1.000
_cell.angle_alpha   90.00
_cell.angle_beta   90.00
_cell.angle_gamma   90.00
#
_symmetry.space_group_name_H-M   'P 1'
#
loop_
_entity.id
_entity.type
_entity.pdbx_description
1 polymer ?
#
loop_
_entity_poly.entity_id
_entity_poly.type
_entity_poly.pdbx_seq_one_letter_code
_entity_poly.pdbx_strand_id
1 'polypeptide(L)'
;MKKIRNLILFSLLFFMPATSFAFTLAGIFSDKTSGGSTSRLEAWHTLITSAHTENHWQILNQVNQFINQARYVPDIRQWGEIDYWATPAEFLMSNAGDCEDYAIAKYYTLIAIGIPADKMRLTHVT
;
A
#
# COMPACT_ATOMS: atom_id res chain seq x y z
N MET A 1 13.39 6.85 -62.10
CA MET A 1 14.04 7.65 -61.04
C MET A 1 12.98 8.22 -60.10
N LYS A 2 12.76 7.60 -58.93
CA LYS A 2 12.17 8.18 -57.71
C LYS A 2 12.66 7.29 -56.55
N LYS A 3 13.53 7.85 -55.70
CA LYS A 3 14.19 7.13 -54.60
C LYS A 3 13.19 6.90 -53.47
N ILE A 4 12.98 5.64 -53.10
CA ILE A 4 12.30 5.25 -51.86
C ILE A 4 13.33 5.43 -50.73
N ARG A 5 13.06 6.37 -49.83
CA ARG A 5 13.86 6.58 -48.62
C ARG A 5 12.86 6.71 -47.47
N ASN A 6 12.78 5.68 -46.63
CA ASN A 6 12.25 5.66 -45.26
C ASN A 6 12.57 4.25 -44.72
N LEU A 7 13.80 4.02 -44.30
CA LEU A 7 14.35 4.35 -42.98
C LEU A 7 13.69 3.53 -41.87
N ILE A 8 14.34 2.40 -41.61
CA ILE A 8 14.35 1.60 -40.39
C ILE A 8 14.37 2.54 -39.17
N LEU A 9 13.34 2.49 -38.33
CA LEU A 9 13.36 2.99 -36.94
C LEU A 9 12.09 2.48 -36.22
N PHE A 10 12.07 1.19 -35.91
CA PHE A 10 11.14 0.64 -34.93
C PHE A 10 11.86 -0.39 -34.04
N SER A 11 12.99 0.05 -33.47
CA SER A 11 13.68 -0.67 -32.41
C SER A 11 14.30 0.38 -31.50
N LEU A 12 14.07 0.24 -30.19
CA LEU A 12 14.56 1.06 -29.06
C LEU A 12 13.52 2.02 -28.45
N LEU A 13 12.42 1.50 -27.89
CA LEU A 13 11.64 2.27 -26.92
C LEU A 13 11.00 1.42 -25.79
N PHE A 14 11.59 0.29 -25.41
CA PHE A 14 11.17 -0.44 -24.20
C PHE A 14 12.36 -1.09 -23.48
N PHE A 15 13.30 -0.26 -23.06
CA PHE A 15 14.18 -0.60 -21.94
C PHE A 15 14.13 0.57 -20.96
N MET A 16 13.00 0.70 -20.26
CA MET A 16 12.93 1.57 -19.10
C MET A 16 13.60 0.82 -17.94
N PRO A 17 14.67 1.35 -17.33
CA PRO A 17 15.27 0.72 -16.17
C PRO A 17 14.27 0.78 -15.01
N ALA A 18 14.11 -0.33 -14.28
CA ALA A 18 13.19 -0.47 -13.14
C ALA A 18 13.46 0.52 -11.97
N THR A 19 14.48 1.37 -12.10
CA THR A 19 14.89 2.37 -11.12
C THR A 19 14.00 3.62 -11.09
N SER A 20 13.23 3.88 -12.15
CA SER A 20 12.38 5.09 -12.22
C SER A 20 11.11 4.99 -11.37
N PHE A 21 10.54 3.79 -11.25
CA PHE A 21 9.27 3.58 -10.54
C PHE A 21 9.42 3.79 -9.01
N ALA A 22 10.54 3.33 -8.45
CA ALA A 22 10.87 3.53 -7.04
C ALA A 22 11.06 5.01 -6.69
N PHE A 23 11.61 5.80 -7.60
CA PHE A 23 11.87 7.23 -7.39
C PHE A 23 10.59 8.07 -7.41
N THR A 24 9.61 7.73 -8.27
CA THR A 24 8.32 8.45 -8.32
C THR A 24 7.48 8.18 -7.08
N LEU A 25 7.47 6.94 -6.57
CA LEU A 25 6.76 6.61 -5.35
C LEU A 25 7.36 7.35 -4.14
N ALA A 26 8.69 7.31 -3.97
CA ALA A 26 9.39 8.04 -2.91
C ALA A 26 9.13 9.56 -2.96
N GLY A 27 9.07 10.15 -4.16
CA GLY A 27 8.77 11.58 -4.35
C GLY A 27 7.33 11.96 -3.98
N ILE A 28 6.35 11.11 -4.30
CA ILE A 28 4.93 11.32 -3.92
C ILE A 28 4.73 11.21 -2.40
N PHE A 29 5.47 10.31 -1.74
CA PHE A 29 5.40 10.13 -0.29
C PHE A 29 6.06 11.28 0.50
N SER A 30 7.04 11.98 -0.08
CA SER A 30 7.81 12.98 0.67
C SER A 30 7.10 14.33 0.86
N ASP A 31 6.16 14.69 -0.02
CA ASP A 31 5.54 16.04 -0.02
C ASP A 31 4.28 16.14 0.87
N LYS A 32 3.68 15.01 1.25
CA LYS A 32 2.42 14.99 2.05
C LYS A 32 2.58 14.69 3.55
N THR A 33 3.78 14.43 4.05
CA THR A 33 3.95 13.89 5.40
C THR A 33 4.47 14.93 6.41
N SER A 34 3.59 15.40 7.31
CA SER A 34 4.01 15.97 8.59
C SER A 34 4.68 14.86 9.44
N GLY A 35 5.80 15.16 10.10
CA GLY A 35 6.80 14.18 10.57
C GLY A 35 6.35 13.00 11.46
N GLY A 36 5.09 12.91 11.89
CA GLY A 36 4.52 11.73 12.54
C GLY A 36 3.97 10.66 11.56
N SER A 37 3.60 11.04 10.34
CA SER A 37 3.08 10.11 9.31
C SER A 37 4.19 9.28 8.66
N THR A 38 5.39 9.86 8.50
CA THR A 38 6.58 9.17 8.00
C THR A 38 7.02 8.03 8.93
N SER A 39 6.88 8.20 10.25
CA SER A 39 7.33 7.18 11.22
C SER A 39 6.47 5.93 11.22
N ARG A 40 5.15 6.04 11.00
CA ARG A 40 4.24 4.89 10.95
C ARG A 40 4.37 4.10 9.65
N LEU A 41 4.62 4.76 8.52
CA LEU A 41 4.93 4.09 7.26
C LEU A 41 6.23 3.30 7.35
N GLU A 42 7.27 3.86 7.98
CA GLU A 42 8.54 3.15 8.20
C GLU A 42 8.35 1.93 9.12
N ALA A 43 7.58 2.10 10.21
CA ALA A 43 7.24 0.99 11.10
C ALA A 43 6.44 -0.12 10.37
N TRP A 44 5.55 0.26 9.45
CA TRP A 44 4.82 -0.69 8.61
C TRP A 44 5.73 -1.43 7.63
N HIS A 45 6.65 -0.73 6.98
CA HIS A 45 7.67 -1.34 6.13
C HIS A 45 8.56 -2.32 6.92
N THR A 46 8.95 -1.95 8.14
CA THR A 46 9.70 -2.82 9.06
C THR A 46 8.88 -4.06 9.43
N LEU A 47 7.58 -3.92 9.73
CA LEU A 47 6.69 -5.05 10.00
C LEU A 47 6.67 -6.04 8.82
N ILE A 48 6.54 -5.54 7.59
CA ILE A 48 6.50 -6.38 6.39
C ILE A 48 7.83 -7.11 6.17
N THR A 49 8.95 -6.38 6.29
CA THR A 49 10.28 -6.91 5.96
C THR A 49 10.89 -7.78 7.05
N SER A 50 10.43 -7.67 8.30
CA SER A 50 10.92 -8.48 9.43
C SER A 50 10.02 -9.68 9.77
N ALA A 51 8.82 -9.76 9.18
CA ALA A 51 7.90 -10.87 9.41
C ALA A 51 8.41 -12.16 8.73
N HIS A 52 9.23 -12.92 9.46
CA HIS A 52 9.75 -14.20 9.02
C HIS A 52 9.51 -15.26 10.10
N THR A 53 8.39 -15.99 9.97
CA THR A 53 8.08 -17.14 10.83
C THR A 53 7.21 -18.12 10.07
N GLU A 54 7.40 -19.42 10.32
CA GLU A 54 6.51 -20.47 9.82
C GLU A 54 5.15 -20.46 10.52
N ASN A 55 5.03 -19.74 11.64
CA ASN A 55 3.80 -19.65 12.40
C ASN A 55 2.90 -18.50 11.91
N HIS A 56 2.00 -18.81 10.98
CA HIS A 56 1.04 -17.83 10.45
C HIS A 56 0.17 -17.17 11.53
N TRP A 57 -0.11 -17.82 12.67
CA TRP A 57 -0.88 -17.20 13.75
C TRP A 57 -0.14 -16.04 14.42
N GLN A 58 1.19 -16.14 14.54
CA GLN A 58 1.99 -15.04 15.07
C GLN A 58 1.95 -13.84 14.12
N ILE A 59 2.05 -14.07 12.81
CA ILE A 59 1.95 -13.03 11.78
C ILE A 59 0.59 -12.33 11.85
N LEU A 60 -0.50 -13.10 11.85
CA LEU A 60 -1.86 -12.57 11.93
C LEU A 60 -2.05 -11.67 13.16
N ASN A 61 -1.56 -12.12 14.32
CA ASN A 61 -1.65 -11.35 15.55
C ASN A 61 -0.82 -10.06 15.51
N GLN A 62 0.41 -10.11 15.01
CA GLN A 62 1.27 -8.93 14.89
C GLN A 62 0.65 -7.88 13.96
N VAL A 63 0.19 -8.30 12.77
CA VAL A 63 -0.48 -7.39 11.82
C VAL A 63 -1.74 -6.79 12.44
N ASN A 64 -2.58 -7.62 13.05
CA ASN A 64 -3.81 -7.14 13.68
C ASN A 64 -3.52 -6.13 14.79
N GLN A 65 -2.55 -6.41 15.67
CA GLN A 65 -2.15 -5.51 16.74
C GLN A 65 -1.59 -4.20 16.21
N PHE A 66 -0.71 -4.23 15.21
CA PHE A 66 -0.11 -3.04 14.63
C PHE A 66 -1.16 -2.12 14.00
N ILE A 67 -2.04 -2.67 13.16
CA ILE A 67 -3.10 -1.89 12.49
C ILE A 67 -4.09 -1.33 13.51
N ASN A 68 -4.44 -2.09 14.55
CA ASN A 68 -5.40 -1.66 15.59
C ASN A 68 -4.91 -0.51 16.49
N GLN A 69 -3.66 -0.04 16.34
CA GLN A 69 -3.18 1.17 17.02
C GLN A 69 -3.69 2.47 16.39
N ALA A 70 -4.28 2.40 15.19
CA ALA A 70 -4.92 3.56 14.57
C ALA A 70 -6.16 4.00 15.37
N ARG A 71 -6.63 5.22 15.12
CA ARG A 71 -7.87 5.73 15.72
C ARG A 71 -9.07 5.35 14.85
N TYR A 72 -10.19 5.02 15.47
CA TYR A 72 -11.44 4.86 14.72
C TYR A 72 -12.06 6.23 14.44
N VAL A 73 -12.26 6.58 13.17
CA VAL A 73 -12.87 7.83 12.73
C VAL A 73 -13.79 7.55 11.54
N PRO A 74 -15.08 7.93 11.59
CA PRO A 74 -15.98 7.77 10.44
C PRO A 74 -15.53 8.60 9.24
N ASP A 75 -15.73 8.10 8.03
CA ASP A 75 -15.32 8.76 6.78
C ASP A 75 -15.82 10.19 6.65
N ILE A 76 -17.07 10.44 7.01
CA ILE A 76 -17.64 11.79 6.88
C ILE A 76 -16.86 12.82 7.70
N ARG A 77 -16.18 12.40 8.77
CA ARG A 77 -15.31 13.26 9.58
C ARG A 77 -13.87 13.29 9.09
N GLN A 78 -13.39 12.22 8.48
CA GLN A 78 -12.00 12.09 8.04
C GLN A 78 -11.80 12.65 6.62
N TRP A 79 -12.66 12.25 5.70
CA TRP A 79 -12.58 12.51 4.26
C TRP A 79 -13.64 13.50 3.78
N GLY A 80 -14.70 13.73 4.56
CA GLY A 80 -15.84 14.56 4.14
C GLY A 80 -16.75 13.88 3.12
N GLU A 81 -16.55 12.57 2.93
CA GLU A 81 -17.29 11.68 2.03
C GLU A 81 -17.84 10.52 2.86
N ILE A 82 -18.90 9.88 2.37
CA ILE A 82 -19.46 8.68 3.01
C ILE A 82 -18.91 7.48 2.23
N ASP A 83 -18.43 6.45 2.93
CA ASP A 83 -17.97 5.18 2.33
C ASP A 83 -16.73 5.39 1.43
N TYR A 84 -15.75 6.12 1.95
CA TYR A 84 -14.46 6.35 1.31
C TYR A 84 -13.47 5.26 1.73
N TRP A 85 -13.08 4.41 0.78
CA TRP A 85 -12.20 3.28 1.07
C TRP A 85 -10.73 3.69 0.97
N ALA A 86 -10.08 3.95 2.09
CA ALA A 86 -8.71 4.40 2.12
C ALA A 86 -7.73 3.29 1.70
N THR A 87 -6.69 3.66 0.95
CA THR A 87 -5.56 2.76 0.72
C THR A 87 -4.80 2.51 2.02
N PRO A 88 -4.03 1.41 2.14
CA PRO A 88 -3.20 1.17 3.33
C PRO A 88 -2.27 2.35 3.65
N ALA A 89 -1.73 3.02 2.63
CA ALA A 89 -0.89 4.20 2.81
C ALA A 89 -1.66 5.39 3.40
N GLU A 90 -2.84 5.71 2.86
CA GLU A 90 -3.69 6.80 3.37
C GLU A 90 -4.14 6.55 4.82
N PHE A 91 -4.54 5.31 5.12
CA PHE A 91 -4.89 4.88 6.47
C PHE A 91 -3.72 5.03 7.46
N LEU A 92 -2.51 4.59 7.08
CA LEU A 92 -1.34 4.68 7.93
C LEU A 92 -0.83 6.11 8.10
N MET A 93 -0.89 6.93 7.05
CA MET A 93 -0.47 8.34 7.09
C MET A 93 -1.40 9.20 7.96
N SER A 94 -2.70 8.98 7.86
CA SER A 94 -3.72 9.65 8.69
C SER A 94 -3.78 9.08 10.11
N ASN A 95 -3.28 7.86 10.30
CA ASN A 95 -3.37 7.06 11.52
C ASN A 95 -4.82 6.97 12.03
N ALA A 96 -5.77 6.88 11.10
CA ALA A 96 -7.20 6.83 11.35
C ALA A 96 -7.97 6.20 10.17
N GLY A 97 -9.13 5.63 10.47
CA GLY A 97 -10.10 5.12 9.50
C GLY A 97 -11.27 4.43 10.21
N ASP A 98 -12.16 3.79 9.47
CA ASP A 98 -13.26 2.99 10.00
C ASP A 98 -13.12 1.49 9.62
N CYS A 99 -14.19 0.71 9.59
CA CYS A 99 -14.05 -0.74 9.71
C CYS A 99 -13.43 -1.40 8.46
N GLU A 100 -13.78 -0.93 7.28
CA GLU A 100 -13.27 -1.34 5.98
C GLU A 100 -11.79 -0.98 5.83
N ASP A 101 -11.39 0.22 6.25
CA ASP A 101 -10.00 0.68 6.18
C ASP A 101 -9.06 -0.22 6.96
N TYR A 102 -9.48 -0.63 8.17
CA TYR A 102 -8.71 -1.57 8.99
C TYR A 102 -8.62 -2.93 8.31
N ALA A 103 -9.70 -3.41 7.69
CA ALA A 103 -9.73 -4.70 7.01
C ALA A 103 -8.83 -4.70 5.77
N ILE A 104 -8.90 -3.65 4.95
CA ILE A 104 -8.08 -3.44 3.75
C ILE A 104 -6.60 -3.35 4.13
N ALA A 105 -6.25 -2.55 5.14
CA ALA A 105 -4.88 -2.41 5.60
C ALA A 105 -4.30 -3.74 6.11
N LYS A 106 -5.07 -4.52 6.88
CA LYS A 106 -4.65 -5.87 7.33
C LYS A 106 -4.46 -6.83 6.15
N TYR A 107 -5.42 -6.89 5.24
CA TYR A 107 -5.41 -7.80 4.10
C TYR A 107 -4.18 -7.59 3.21
N TYR A 108 -3.91 -6.34 2.80
CA TYR A 108 -2.77 -6.05 1.94
C TYR A 108 -1.43 -6.14 2.67
N THR A 109 -1.38 -5.90 3.98
CA THR A 109 -0.18 -6.16 4.79
C THR A 109 0.14 -7.66 4.81
N LEU A 110 -0.86 -8.52 5.01
CA LEU A 110 -0.68 -9.98 5.03
C LEU A 110 -0.26 -10.51 3.65
N ILE A 111 -0.82 -9.98 2.56
CA ILE A 111 -0.35 -10.28 1.20
C ILE A 111 1.11 -9.89 1.02
N ALA A 112 1.51 -8.68 1.46
CA ALA A 112 2.88 -8.20 1.34
C ALA A 112 3.89 -9.08 2.12
N ILE A 113 3.46 -9.66 3.25
CA ILE A 113 4.25 -10.63 4.03
C ILE A 113 4.30 -12.02 3.36
N GLY A 114 3.41 -12.29 2.40
CA GLY A 114 3.38 -13.53 1.63
C GLY A 114 2.30 -14.53 2.06
N ILE A 115 1.31 -14.12 2.86
CA ILE A 115 0.14 -14.97 3.13
C ILE A 115 -0.67 -15.10 1.83
N PRO A 116 -0.96 -16.33 1.37
CA PRO A 116 -1.73 -16.54 0.15
C PRO A 116 -3.12 -15.88 0.21
N ALA A 117 -3.47 -15.13 -0.82
CA ALA A 117 -4.73 -14.40 -0.90
C ALA A 117 -5.95 -15.33 -0.87
N ASP A 118 -5.83 -16.56 -1.38
CA ASP A 118 -6.89 -17.58 -1.36
C ASP A 118 -7.27 -18.06 0.04
N LYS A 119 -6.43 -17.78 1.06
CA LYS A 119 -6.71 -18.05 2.48
C LYS A 119 -7.42 -16.90 3.20
N MET A 120 -7.65 -15.76 2.53
CA MET A 120 -8.17 -14.54 3.14
C MET A 120 -9.36 -13.98 2.36
N ARG A 121 -10.31 -13.37 3.06
CA ARG A 121 -11.47 -12.69 2.46
C ARG A 121 -11.81 -11.45 3.26
N LEU A 122 -12.14 -10.37 2.56
CA LEU A 122 -12.86 -9.25 3.16
C LEU A 122 -14.32 -9.68 3.33
N THR A 123 -14.88 -9.43 4.51
CA THR A 123 -16.24 -9.87 4.86
C THR A 123 -17.01 -8.69 5.40
N HIS A 124 -18.16 -8.40 4.78
CA HIS A 124 -19.14 -7.48 5.32
C HIS A 124 -20.02 -8.20 6.35
N VAL A 125 -20.21 -7.59 7.51
CA VAL A 125 -21.01 -8.13 8.63
C VAL A 125 -21.91 -7.05 9.20
N THR A 126 -23.06 -7.45 9.73
CA THR A 126 -24.12 -6.58 10.27
C THR A 126 -24.42 -6.89 11.72
#